data_AF-A0A438JTX7-F1
#
_entry.id   AF-A0A438JTX7-F1
#
_cell.length_a   1.000
_cell.length_b   1.000
_cell.length_c   1.000
_cell.angle_alpha   90.00
_cell.angle_beta   90.00
_cell.angle_gamma   90.00
#
_symmetry.space_group_name_H-M   'P 1'
#
loop_
_entity.id
_entity.type
_entity.pdbx_description
1 polymer ?
#
loop_
_entity_poly.entity_id
_entity_poly.type
_entity_poly.pdbx_seq_one_letter_code
_entity_poly.pdbx_strand_id
1 'polypeptide(L)'
;MNLIEKMPERMRDGAGLWGALLSACRSSGNSRLGAGAAFRVLELEPQSSAGYFLASSMYAASGLWADAARMRWLVKARGVRVVAGYSLVHVEDKAWRFVAGDESHPRAGEIWGVVEQLHDCMKIAERNESDCS
;
A
#
# COMPACT_ATOMS: atom_id res chain seq x y z
N MET A 1 -22.64 9.08 -3.48
CA MET A 1 -22.57 8.11 -4.59
C MET A 1 -22.84 8.75 -5.95
N ASN A 2 -23.61 9.84 -6.02
CA ASN A 2 -24.01 10.55 -7.25
C ASN A 2 -22.92 10.86 -8.30
N LEU A 3 -21.63 10.94 -7.93
CA LEU A 3 -20.55 11.18 -8.89
C LEU A 3 -20.19 9.92 -9.69
N ILE A 4 -20.16 8.76 -9.04
CA ILE A 4 -19.82 7.47 -9.68
C ILE A 4 -20.96 6.99 -10.55
N GLU A 5 -22.21 7.20 -10.14
CA GLU A 5 -23.39 6.85 -10.92
C GLU A 5 -23.45 7.59 -12.27
N LYS A 6 -22.81 8.76 -12.37
CA LYS A 6 -22.72 9.55 -13.61
C LYS A 6 -21.52 9.17 -14.49
N MET A 7 -20.63 8.27 -14.03
CA MET A 7 -19.48 7.83 -14.82
C MET A 7 -19.88 6.73 -15.83
N PRO A 8 -19.17 6.62 -16.97
CA PRO A 8 -19.39 5.55 -17.94
C PRO A 8 -19.27 4.16 -17.31
N GLU A 9 -20.07 3.19 -17.78
CA GLU A 9 -20.11 1.82 -17.25
C GLU A 9 -18.74 1.16 -17.16
N ARG A 10 -17.94 1.27 -18.23
CA ARG A 10 -16.55 0.76 -18.27
C ARG A 10 -15.67 1.22 -17.10
N MET A 11 -15.94 2.39 -16.51
CA MET A 11 -15.20 2.86 -15.33
C MET A 11 -15.79 2.34 -14.03
N ARG A 12 -17.12 2.16 -13.95
CA ARG A 12 -17.81 1.62 -12.78
C ARG A 12 -17.49 0.15 -12.53
N ASP A 13 -17.12 -0.58 -13.59
CA ASP A 13 -16.66 -1.96 -13.52
C ASP A 13 -15.15 -2.08 -13.29
N GLY A 14 -14.44 -0.94 -13.24
CA GLY A 14 -13.02 -0.89 -12.92
C GLY A 14 -12.78 -0.79 -11.42
N ALA A 15 -12.00 -1.71 -10.86
CA ALA A 15 -11.61 -1.66 -9.44
C ALA A 15 -10.82 -0.39 -9.08
N GLY A 16 -10.08 0.19 -10.05
CA GLY A 16 -9.31 1.41 -9.86
C GLY A 16 -10.15 2.62 -9.43
N LEU A 17 -11.37 2.78 -9.97
CA LEU A 17 -12.27 3.87 -9.58
C LEU A 17 -12.67 3.76 -8.10
N TRP A 18 -13.06 2.55 -7.69
CA TRP A 18 -13.46 2.28 -6.32
C TRP A 18 -12.27 2.33 -5.35
N GLY A 19 -11.07 1.95 -5.80
CA GLY A 19 -9.82 2.12 -5.06
C GLY A 19 -9.45 3.59 -4.83
N ALA A 20 -9.63 4.44 -5.85
CA ALA A 20 -9.45 5.88 -5.69
C ALA A 20 -10.45 6.46 -4.68
N LEU A 21 -11.71 6.01 -4.74
CA LEU A 21 -12.74 6.42 -3.78
C LEU A 21 -12.40 5.97 -2.34
N LEU A 22 -11.93 4.74 -2.16
CA LEU A 22 -11.45 4.25 -0.86
C LEU A 22 -10.32 5.11 -0.30
N SER A 23 -9.38 5.49 -1.16
CA SER A 23 -8.26 6.36 -0.77
C SER A 23 -8.76 7.73 -0.30
N ALA A 24 -9.74 8.31 -0.99
CA ALA A 24 -10.38 9.56 -0.58
C ALA A 24 -11.17 9.41 0.72
N CYS A 25 -11.89 8.28 0.91
CA CYS A 25 -12.62 7.99 2.14
C CYS A 25 -11.70 7.83 3.34
N ARG A 26 -10.52 7.21 3.15
CA ARG A 26 -9.47 7.12 4.18
C ARG A 26 -9.02 8.50 4.64
N SER A 27 -8.73 9.40 3.70
CA SER A 27 -8.24 10.75 4.03
C SER A 27 -9.32 11.66 4.61
N SER A 28 -10.59 11.45 4.25
CA SER A 28 -11.73 12.24 4.75
C SER A 28 -12.43 11.65 5.96
N GLY A 29 -12.04 10.45 6.41
CA GLY A 29 -12.68 9.74 7.52
C GLY A 29 -14.10 9.22 7.23
N ASN A 30 -14.55 9.22 5.97
CA ASN A 30 -15.90 8.80 5.59
C ASN A 30 -16.00 7.27 5.41
N SER A 31 -15.96 6.55 6.53
CA SER A 31 -15.99 5.07 6.54
C SER A 31 -17.27 4.47 5.98
N ARG A 32 -18.42 5.15 6.11
CA ARG A 32 -19.70 4.66 5.58
C ARG A 32 -19.68 4.57 4.05
N LEU A 33 -19.18 5.62 3.38
CA LEU A 33 -19.03 5.59 1.93
C LEU A 33 -17.87 4.65 1.52
N GLY A 34 -16.81 4.62 2.32
CA GLY A 34 -15.69 3.70 2.16
C GLY A 34 -16.10 2.22 2.20
N ALA A 35 -17.06 1.84 3.05
CA ALA A 35 -17.53 0.45 3.15
C ALA A 35 -18.19 -0.03 1.84
N GLY A 36 -19.00 0.82 1.20
CA GLY A 36 -19.58 0.53 -0.10
C GLY A 36 -18.51 0.39 -1.20
N ALA A 37 -17.51 1.28 -1.20
CA ALA A 37 -16.40 1.19 -2.14
C ALA A 37 -15.52 -0.06 -1.90
N ALA A 38 -15.29 -0.43 -0.63
CA ALA A 38 -14.58 -1.65 -0.26
C ALA A 38 -15.30 -2.88 -0.81
N PHE A 39 -16.62 -2.96 -0.63
CA PHE A 39 -17.41 -4.05 -1.19
C PHE A 39 -17.21 -4.19 -2.70
N ARG A 40 -17.29 -3.08 -3.44
CA ARG A 40 -17.10 -3.08 -4.90
C ARG A 40 -15.70 -3.49 -5.33
N VAL A 41 -14.64 -3.01 -4.66
CA VAL A 41 -13.26 -3.44 -4.97
C VAL A 41 -13.09 -4.94 -4.74
N LEU A 42 -13.63 -5.47 -3.64
CA LEU A 42 -13.50 -6.90 -3.30
C LEU A 42 -14.36 -7.81 -4.19
N GLU A 43 -15.46 -7.28 -4.73
CA GLU A 43 -16.30 -7.95 -5.72
C GLU A 43 -15.60 -8.02 -7.09
N LEU A 44 -14.98 -6.93 -7.52
CA LEU A 44 -14.31 -6.83 -8.83
C LEU A 44 -12.96 -7.56 -8.86
N GLU A 45 -12.18 -7.49 -7.77
CA GLU A 45 -10.84 -8.10 -7.68
C GLU A 45 -10.67 -8.99 -6.43
N PRO A 46 -11.44 -10.08 -6.29
CA PRO A 46 -11.45 -10.90 -5.07
C PRO A 46 -10.11 -11.58 -4.77
N GLN A 47 -9.26 -11.77 -5.79
CA GLN A 47 -7.94 -12.40 -5.69
C GLN A 47 -6.78 -11.41 -5.57
N SER A 48 -7.05 -10.12 -5.54
CA SER A 48 -6.04 -9.06 -5.37
C SER A 48 -5.92 -8.70 -3.89
N SER A 49 -4.75 -8.89 -3.28
CA SER A 49 -4.52 -8.49 -1.88
C SER A 49 -4.62 -6.97 -1.67
N ALA A 50 -4.38 -6.18 -2.73
CA ALA A 50 -4.34 -4.72 -2.67
C ALA A 50 -5.68 -4.13 -2.19
N GLY A 51 -6.81 -4.65 -2.69
CA GLY A 51 -8.15 -4.21 -2.29
C GLY A 51 -8.41 -4.40 -0.80
N TYR A 52 -8.05 -5.57 -0.27
CA TYR A 52 -8.21 -5.86 1.17
C TYR A 52 -7.31 -4.98 2.04
N PHE A 53 -6.06 -4.74 1.63
CA PHE A 53 -5.15 -3.87 2.39
C PHE A 53 -5.60 -2.41 2.35
N LEU A 54 -6.11 -1.94 1.20
CA LEU A 54 -6.64 -0.59 1.10
C LEU A 54 -7.90 -0.40 1.96
N ALA A 55 -8.83 -1.36 1.94
CA ALA A 55 -9.99 -1.35 2.83
C ALA A 55 -9.57 -1.43 4.31
N SER A 56 -8.59 -2.28 4.64
CA SER A 56 -8.03 -2.35 5.99
C SER A 56 -7.45 -1.02 6.45
N SER A 57 -6.71 -0.33 5.57
CA SER A 57 -6.11 0.98 5.87
C SER A 57 -7.19 2.05 6.06
N MET A 58 -8.23 2.04 5.23
CA MET A 58 -9.38 2.94 5.37
C MET A 58 -10.10 2.75 6.71
N TYR A 59 -10.44 1.50 7.09
CA TYR A 59 -11.07 1.23 8.37
C TYR A 59 -10.19 1.62 9.56
N ALA A 60 -8.89 1.34 9.51
CA ALA A 60 -7.95 1.74 10.55
C ALA A 60 -7.88 3.26 10.72
N ALA A 61 -7.86 4.02 9.62
CA ALA A 61 -7.86 5.48 9.67
C ALA A 61 -9.13 6.07 10.33
N SER A 62 -10.25 5.33 10.30
CA SER A 62 -11.49 5.68 10.99
C SER A 62 -11.62 5.06 12.40
N GLY A 63 -10.55 4.47 12.94
CA GLY A 63 -10.58 3.82 14.26
C GLY A 63 -11.36 2.49 14.32
N LEU A 64 -11.80 1.97 13.19
CA LEU A 64 -12.55 0.71 13.07
C LEU A 64 -11.58 -0.48 13.00
N TRP A 65 -10.84 -0.70 14.09
CA TRP A 65 -9.76 -1.68 14.16
C TRP A 65 -10.23 -3.12 13.92
N ALA A 66 -11.46 -3.45 14.36
CA ALA A 66 -12.05 -4.77 14.13
C ALA A 66 -12.32 -5.03 12.64
N ASP A 67 -12.84 -4.04 11.91
CA ASP A 67 -13.01 -4.12 10.45
C ASP A 67 -11.67 -4.24 9.73
N ALA A 68 -10.68 -3.45 10.15
CA ALA A 68 -9.33 -3.53 9.59
C ALA A 68 -8.73 -4.94 9.78
N ALA A 69 -8.89 -5.52 10.98
CA ALA A 69 -8.45 -6.88 11.27
C ALA A 69 -9.21 -7.93 10.43
N ARG A 70 -10.53 -7.77 10.26
CA ARG A 70 -11.35 -8.63 9.40
C ARG A 70 -10.84 -8.64 7.96
N MET A 71 -10.49 -7.48 7.41
CA MET A 71 -9.93 -7.41 6.04
C MET A 71 -8.63 -8.19 5.91
N ARG A 72 -7.71 -8.07 6.88
CA ARG A 72 -6.46 -8.85 6.90
C ARG A 72 -6.69 -10.34 7.08
N TRP A 73 -7.67 -10.72 7.90
CA TRP A 73 -8.06 -12.11 8.08
C TRP A 73 -8.64 -12.71 6.79
N LEU A 74 -9.48 -11.96 6.06
CA LEU A 74 -10.07 -12.41 4.79
C LEU A 74 -9.02 -12.75 3.73
N VAL A 75 -7.91 -12.01 3.67
CA VAL A 75 -6.78 -12.34 2.77
C VAL A 75 -6.28 -13.76 3.03
N LYS A 76 -6.08 -14.12 4.31
CA LYS A 76 -5.64 -15.46 4.70
C LYS A 76 -6.73 -16.51 4.47
N ALA A 77 -7.95 -16.23 4.90
CA ALA A 77 -9.07 -17.16 4.83
C ALA A 77 -9.45 -17.54 3.38
N ARG A 78 -9.27 -16.61 2.44
CA ARG A 78 -9.52 -16.83 1.01
C ARG A 78 -8.30 -17.34 0.24
N GLY A 79 -7.16 -17.56 0.91
CA GLY A 79 -5.92 -17.96 0.24
C GLY A 79 -5.38 -16.91 -0.74
N VAL A 80 -5.76 -15.64 -0.57
CA VAL A 80 -5.32 -14.55 -1.45
C VAL A 80 -3.82 -14.37 -1.27
N ARG A 81 -3.07 -14.50 -2.37
CA ARG A 81 -1.62 -14.32 -2.36
C ARG A 81 -1.29 -12.89 -1.94
N VAL A 82 -0.59 -12.74 -0.82
CA VAL A 82 -0.02 -11.47 -0.41
C VAL A 82 1.09 -11.12 -1.39
N VAL A 83 0.87 -10.11 -2.22
CA VAL A 83 1.92 -9.56 -3.06
C VAL A 83 2.73 -8.59 -2.20
N ALA A 84 3.96 -8.99 -1.85
CA ALA A 84 4.89 -8.06 -1.22
C ALA A 84 5.15 -6.89 -2.16
N GLY A 85 5.06 -5.66 -1.62
CA GLY A 85 5.47 -4.46 -2.33
C GLY A 85 6.94 -4.58 -2.74
N TYR A 86 7.26 -4.04 -3.91
CA TYR A 86 8.62 -4.02 -4.41
C TYR A 86 8.91 -2.72 -5.13
N SER A 87 10.17 -2.31 -5.07
CA SER A 87 10.73 -1.29 -5.95
C SER A 87 11.37 -1.97 -7.15
N LEU A 88 11.35 -1.29 -8.30
CA LEU A 88 11.99 -1.76 -9.51
C LEU A 88 12.99 -0.70 -9.96
N VAL A 89 14.28 -1.06 -10.01
CA VAL A 89 15.36 -0.17 -10.43
C VAL A 89 15.93 -0.66 -11.75
N HIS A 90 16.02 0.23 -12.74
CA HIS A 90 16.66 -0.09 -14.02
C HIS A 90 18.12 0.36 -13.98
N VAL A 91 19.02 -0.57 -14.27
CA VAL A 91 20.46 -0.31 -14.42
C VAL A 91 20.88 -0.89 -15.76
N GLU A 92 21.34 -0.03 -16.66
CA GLU A 92 21.54 -0.38 -18.07
C GLU A 92 20.24 -0.97 -18.66
N ASP A 93 20.32 -2.12 -19.32
CA ASP A 93 19.18 -2.82 -19.94
C ASP A 93 18.55 -3.88 -19.01
N LYS A 94 18.82 -3.83 -17.70
CA LYS A 94 18.29 -4.81 -16.72
C LYS A 94 17.45 -4.13 -15.63
N ALA A 95 16.30 -4.74 -15.35
CA ALA A 95 15.42 -4.36 -14.26
C ALA A 95 15.66 -5.24 -13.03
N TRP A 96 15.94 -4.62 -11.89
CA TRP A 96 16.17 -5.28 -10.61
C TRP A 96 15.01 -5.03 -9.66
N ARG A 97 14.41 -6.10 -9.14
CA ARG A 97 13.34 -6.04 -8.16
C ARG A 97 13.92 -6.08 -6.75
N PHE A 98 13.46 -5.18 -5.90
CA PHE A 98 13.82 -5.12 -4.49
C PHE A 98 12.55 -5.23 -3.63
N VAL A 99 12.50 -6.24 -2.79
CA VAL A 99 11.47 -6.40 -1.76
C VAL A 99 12.05 -5.95 -0.42
N ALA A 100 11.24 -5.35 0.45
CA ALA A 100 11.72 -4.92 1.77
C ALA A 100 12.31 -6.11 2.55
N GLY A 101 13.57 -6.00 2.96
CA GLY A 101 14.31 -7.06 3.66
C GLY A 101 14.75 -8.23 2.78
N ASP A 102 14.70 -8.11 1.45
CA ASP A 102 15.28 -9.13 0.57
C ASP A 102 16.80 -9.02 0.50
N GLU A 103 17.45 -10.18 0.49
CA GLU A 103 18.91 -10.35 0.37
C GLU A 103 19.27 -11.22 -0.84
N SER A 104 18.33 -11.40 -1.78
CA SER A 104 18.46 -12.30 -2.92
C SER A 104 19.35 -11.75 -4.04
N HIS A 105 19.64 -10.44 -4.00
CA HIS A 105 20.44 -9.78 -5.01
C HIS A 105 21.91 -10.26 -4.96
N PRO A 106 22.56 -10.55 -6.11
CA PRO A 106 23.96 -11.01 -6.14
C PRO A 106 24.94 -10.07 -5.45
N ARG A 107 24.60 -8.77 -5.41
CA ARG A 107 25.37 -7.70 -4.75
C ARG A 107 24.74 -7.22 -3.43
N ALA A 108 23.92 -8.03 -2.76
CA ALA A 108 23.19 -7.63 -1.56
C ALA A 108 24.12 -7.02 -0.49
N GLY A 109 25.31 -7.61 -0.26
CA GLY A 109 26.27 -7.08 0.70
C GLY A 109 26.75 -5.65 0.39
N GLU A 110 27.02 -5.34 -0.89
CA GLU A 110 27.41 -3.98 -1.29
C GLU A 110 26.25 -2.99 -1.12
N ILE A 111 25.03 -3.41 -1.48
CA ILE A 111 23.84 -2.57 -1.37
C ILE A 111 23.56 -2.22 0.09
N TRP A 112 23.55 -3.24 0.97
CA TRP A 112 23.34 -3.02 2.40
C TRP A 112 24.47 -2.20 3.03
N GLY A 113 25.72 -2.39 2.59
CA GLY A 113 26.83 -1.54 3.03
C GLY A 113 26.63 -0.05 2.69
N VAL A 114 26.10 0.28 1.51
CA VAL A 114 25.74 1.66 1.15
C VAL A 114 24.57 2.17 1.98
N VAL A 115 23.55 1.34 2.23
CA VAL A 115 22.41 1.71 3.08
C VAL A 115 22.85 2.03 4.51
N GLU A 116 23.75 1.24 5.08
CA GLU A 116 24.32 1.49 6.41
C GLU A 116 25.10 2.82 6.45
N GLN A 117 25.97 3.07 5.46
CA GLN A 117 26.70 4.34 5.37
C GLN A 117 25.76 5.55 5.27
N LEU A 118 24.71 5.46 4.45
CA LEU A 118 23.71 6.53 4.34
C LEU A 118 22.97 6.76 5.66
N HIS A 119 22.60 5.68 6.35
CA HIS A 119 21.94 5.74 7.64
C HIS A 119 22.82 6.40 8.71
N ASP A 120 24.11 6.08 8.73
CA ASP A 120 25.05 6.72 9.65
C ASP A 120 25.24 8.22 9.33
N CYS A 121 25.31 8.59 8.05
CA CYS A 121 25.33 9.99 7.61
C CYS A 121 24.09 10.78 8.06
N MET A 122 22.89 10.17 7.97
CA MET A 122 21.65 10.82 8.40
C MET A 122 21.62 11.07 9.92
N LYS A 123 22.11 10.11 10.73
CA LYS A 123 22.22 10.29 12.19
C LYS A 123 23.20 11.39 12.60
N ILE A 124 24.27 11.56 11.82
CA ILE A 124 25.26 12.61 12.07
C ILE A 124 24.65 14.00 11.78
N ALA A 125 23.86 14.13 10.71
CA ALA A 125 23.17 15.38 10.39
C ALA A 125 22.18 15.80 11.49
N GLU A 126 21.40 14.86 12.04
CA GLU A 126 20.46 15.14 13.14
C GLU A 126 21.14 15.62 14.43
N ARG A 127 22.33 15.08 14.74
CA ARG A 127 23.13 15.53 15.91
C ARG A 127 23.73 16.91 15.71
N ASN A 128 24.23 17.21 14.52
CA ASN A 128 24.85 18.51 14.22
C ASN A 128 23.82 19.65 14.19
N GLU A 129 22.54 19.39 13.87
CA GLU A 129 21.46 20.38 14.01
C GLU A 129 21.06 20.60 15.47
N SER A 130 21.19 19.58 16.32
CA SER A 130 20.88 19.63 17.76
C SER A 130 21.93 20.40 18.56
N ASP A 131 23.20 20.30 18.19
CA ASP A 131 24.33 20.96 18.85
C ASP A 131 24.51 22.44 18.44
N CYS A 132 23.75 22.91 17.44
CA CYS A 132 23.73 24.30 16.96
C CYS A 132 22.57 25.14 17.52
N SER A 133 21.81 24.62 18.51
CA SER A 133 20.71 25.33 19.19
C SER A 133 21.01 25.64 20.65
#